data_AF-A0A8H3RHX3-F1
#
_entry.id   AF-A0A8H3RHX3-F1
#
_cell.length_a   1.000
_cell.length_b   1.000
_cell.length_c   1.000
_cell.angle_alpha   90.00
_cell.angle_beta   90.00
_cell.angle_gamma   90.00
#
_symmetry.space_group_name_H-M   'P 1'
#
loop_
_entity.id
_entity.type
_entity.pdbx_description
1 polymer ?
#
loop_
_entity_poly.entity_id
_entity_poly.type
_entity_poly.pdbx_seq_one_letter_code
_entity_poly.pdbx_strand_id
1 'polypeptide(L)'
;MALLPQQSVQVSIPEPLPPIITHRLYLRPLADSDAEGLFAIRSRPEVARMNYPKTPHRTVQETRVWMATKIFTAGPESVLGRHFTYVLIEREQWEDEVQPPPAEKQVIGYMSINQIYPSPEIGYSIHPDYWGKGYATEALEGLLKAWWKLPRQPQNSAEDGSEGTEKVFALCEKINAGSSKVLSKCGFRVIKQMGYDEDELLLWELEAPVLKHTCP
;
A
#
# COMPACT_ATOMS: atom_id res chain seq x y z
N MET A 1 8.49 -0.02 -21.54
CA MET A 1 9.57 0.14 -20.54
C MET A 1 8.93 -0.04 -19.16
N ALA A 2 9.47 -0.88 -18.28
CA ALA A 2 8.90 -1.05 -16.93
C ALA A 2 9.05 0.27 -16.14
N LEU A 3 7.98 0.71 -15.47
CA LEU A 3 7.98 1.96 -14.70
C LEU A 3 8.76 1.82 -13.39
N LEU A 4 8.79 0.61 -12.82
CA LEU A 4 9.48 0.31 -11.58
C LEU A 4 10.85 -0.35 -11.82
N PRO A 5 11.85 -0.09 -10.97
CA PRO A 5 13.13 -0.80 -10.99
C PRO A 5 12.96 -2.30 -10.73
N GLN A 6 13.93 -3.10 -11.16
CA GLN A 6 14.01 -4.50 -10.74
C GLN A 6 14.63 -4.60 -9.36
N GLN A 7 14.00 -5.38 -8.48
CA GLN A 7 14.53 -5.75 -7.18
C GLN A 7 13.94 -7.11 -6.79
N SER A 8 14.80 -8.12 -6.65
CA SER A 8 14.37 -9.39 -6.07
C SER A 8 14.00 -9.16 -4.60
N VAL A 9 12.82 -9.61 -4.18
CA VAL A 9 12.37 -9.54 -2.78
C VAL A 9 11.83 -10.91 -2.39
N GLN A 10 12.55 -11.61 -1.51
CA GLN A 10 12.19 -12.93 -1.00
C GLN A 10 11.48 -12.80 0.35
N VAL A 11 10.21 -12.41 0.33
CA VAL A 11 9.39 -12.21 1.54
C VAL A 11 8.32 -13.30 1.69
N SER A 12 7.96 -13.64 2.92
CA SER A 12 6.83 -14.50 3.22
C SER A 12 5.69 -13.71 3.83
N ILE A 13 4.48 -13.88 3.28
CA ILE A 13 3.26 -13.23 3.78
C ILE A 13 2.45 -14.25 4.58
N PRO A 14 2.13 -13.99 5.87
CA PRO A 14 1.38 -14.93 6.69
C PRO A 14 -0.08 -15.03 6.25
N GLU A 15 -0.70 -16.17 6.56
CA GLU A 15 -2.13 -16.41 6.43
C GLU A 15 -2.69 -16.88 7.79
N PRO A 16 -3.64 -16.13 8.40
CA PRO A 16 -4.17 -14.85 7.95
C PRO A 16 -3.18 -13.69 8.12
N LEU A 17 -3.39 -12.62 7.35
CA LEU A 17 -2.70 -11.36 7.58
C LEU A 17 -3.14 -10.74 8.92
N PRO A 18 -2.21 -10.37 9.82
CA PRO A 18 -2.59 -9.69 11.06
C PRO A 18 -3.04 -8.25 10.79
N PRO A 19 -3.98 -7.71 11.59
CA PRO A 19 -4.35 -6.31 11.52
C PRO A 19 -3.18 -5.41 11.98
N ILE A 20 -3.19 -4.16 11.51
CA ILE A 20 -2.24 -3.13 11.90
C ILE A 20 -3.02 -2.07 12.68
N ILE A 21 -2.58 -1.79 13.89
CA ILE A 21 -3.24 -0.86 14.80
C ILE A 21 -2.34 0.33 14.98
N THR A 22 -2.92 1.51 14.80
CA THR A 22 -2.26 2.79 14.98
C THR A 22 -2.99 3.58 16.05
N HIS A 23 -2.65 4.85 16.22
CA HIS A 23 -3.28 5.67 17.25
C HIS A 23 -4.77 5.90 16.95
N ARG A 24 -5.11 6.15 15.68
CA ARG A 24 -6.47 6.51 15.24
C ARG A 24 -7.07 5.52 14.24
N LEU A 25 -6.30 4.57 13.72
CA LEU A 25 -6.77 3.64 12.69
C LEU A 25 -6.62 2.19 13.09
N TYR A 26 -7.63 1.41 12.72
CA TYR A 26 -7.60 -0.04 12.64
C TYR A 26 -7.52 -0.43 11.16
N LEU A 27 -6.36 -0.94 10.73
CA LEU A 27 -6.14 -1.44 9.39
C LEU A 27 -6.32 -2.96 9.42
N ARG A 28 -7.32 -3.49 8.73
CA ARG A 28 -7.50 -4.93 8.60
C ARG A 28 -7.39 -5.39 7.16
N PRO A 29 -7.05 -6.68 6.93
CA PRO A 29 -7.00 -7.23 5.58
C PRO A 29 -8.30 -6.95 4.82
N LEU A 30 -8.15 -6.62 3.54
CA LEU A 30 -9.24 -6.49 2.59
C LEU A 30 -10.08 -7.78 2.55
N ALA A 31 -11.39 -7.63 2.63
CA ALA A 31 -12.37 -8.71 2.48
C ALA A 31 -13.38 -8.37 1.37
N ASP A 32 -14.08 -9.37 0.83
CA ASP A 32 -15.11 -9.14 -0.21
C ASP A 32 -16.23 -8.20 0.27
N SER A 33 -16.57 -8.24 1.57
CA SER A 33 -17.57 -7.37 2.19
C SER A 33 -17.19 -5.88 2.15
N ASP A 34 -15.93 -5.53 1.86
CA ASP A 34 -15.48 -4.14 1.75
C ASP A 34 -15.83 -3.48 0.42
N ALA A 35 -16.36 -4.25 -0.54
CA ALA A 35 -16.60 -3.77 -1.90
C ALA A 35 -17.50 -2.52 -1.94
N GLU A 36 -18.51 -2.43 -1.07
CA GLU A 36 -19.40 -1.26 -0.99
C GLU A 36 -18.68 -0.03 -0.43
N GLY A 37 -17.93 -0.20 0.67
CA GLY A 37 -17.15 0.88 1.27
C GLY A 37 -16.06 1.41 0.32
N LEU A 38 -15.40 0.52 -0.41
CA LEU A 38 -14.41 0.89 -1.42
C LEU A 38 -15.05 1.49 -2.67
N PHE A 39 -16.24 1.04 -3.05
CA PHE A 39 -17.00 1.65 -4.14
C PHE A 39 -17.37 3.10 -3.81
N ALA A 40 -17.75 3.41 -2.57
CA ALA A 40 -18.01 4.79 -2.13
C ALA A 40 -16.80 5.73 -2.25
N ILE A 41 -15.58 5.17 -2.36
CA ILE A 41 -14.34 5.90 -2.62
C ILE A 41 -14.06 5.95 -4.12
N ARG A 42 -14.04 4.78 -4.78
CA ARG A 42 -13.57 4.62 -6.17
C ARG A 42 -14.56 5.11 -7.23
N SER A 43 -15.83 5.32 -6.87
CA SER A 43 -16.86 5.92 -7.74
C SER A 43 -16.77 7.45 -7.83
N ARG A 44 -15.92 8.08 -7.01
CA ARG A 44 -15.80 9.54 -6.95
C ARG A 44 -14.88 10.07 -8.06
N PRO A 45 -15.33 11.05 -8.88
CA PRO A 45 -14.50 11.64 -9.93
C PRO A 45 -13.19 12.25 -9.42
N GLU A 46 -13.23 12.92 -8.27
CA GLU A 46 -12.08 13.55 -7.64
C GLU A 46 -11.03 12.53 -7.14
N VAL A 47 -11.45 11.30 -6.84
CA VAL A 47 -10.54 10.20 -6.52
C VAL A 47 -10.02 9.54 -7.80
N ALA A 48 -10.94 9.23 -8.72
CA ALA A 48 -10.62 8.52 -9.96
C ALA A 48 -9.60 9.27 -10.83
N ARG A 49 -9.64 10.62 -10.85
CA ARG A 49 -8.70 11.42 -11.63
C ARG A 49 -7.22 11.24 -11.25
N MET A 50 -6.94 10.67 -10.07
CA MET A 50 -5.58 10.41 -9.56
C MET A 50 -5.23 8.92 -9.59
N ASN A 51 -6.10 8.08 -10.15
CA ASN A 51 -5.90 6.64 -10.31
C ASN A 51 -5.57 6.32 -11.75
N TYR A 52 -5.00 5.13 -11.99
CA TYR A 52 -4.95 4.54 -13.31
C TYR A 52 -5.77 3.24 -13.34
N PRO A 53 -6.74 3.08 -14.26
CA PRO A 53 -7.25 4.10 -15.19
C PRO A 53 -7.99 5.25 -14.45
N LYS A 54 -8.06 6.43 -15.08
CA LYS A 54 -8.70 7.65 -14.54
C LYS A 54 -10.23 7.65 -14.57
N THR A 55 -10.85 6.47 -14.51
CA THR A 55 -12.30 6.29 -14.67
C THR A 55 -12.93 5.90 -13.34
N PRO A 56 -13.97 6.62 -12.89
CA PRO A 56 -14.70 6.24 -11.69
C PRO A 56 -15.42 4.91 -11.89
N HIS A 57 -15.42 4.08 -10.85
CA HIS A 57 -16.21 2.86 -10.86
C HIS A 57 -17.70 3.20 -10.90
N ARG A 58 -18.47 2.47 -11.68
CA ARG A 58 -19.92 2.66 -11.86
C ARG A 58 -20.75 1.69 -11.04
N THR A 59 -20.18 0.55 -10.68
CA THR A 59 -20.86 -0.48 -9.90
C THR A 59 -19.94 -1.04 -8.81
N VAL A 60 -20.55 -1.61 -7.77
CA VAL A 60 -19.83 -2.38 -6.74
C VAL A 60 -19.07 -3.56 -7.39
N GLN A 61 -19.62 -4.15 -8.46
CA GLN A 61 -18.97 -5.25 -9.15
C GLN A 61 -17.65 -4.86 -9.82
N GLU A 62 -17.55 -3.66 -10.42
CA GLU A 62 -16.26 -3.15 -10.93
C GLU A 62 -15.23 -3.00 -9.80
N THR A 63 -15.67 -2.64 -8.59
CA THR A 63 -14.80 -2.60 -7.40
C THR A 63 -14.35 -3.99 -6.98
N ARG A 64 -15.23 -5.00 -7.01
CA ARG A 64 -14.84 -6.40 -6.73
C ARG A 64 -13.81 -6.92 -7.74
N VAL A 65 -13.99 -6.62 -9.03
CA VAL A 65 -13.02 -6.99 -10.08
C VAL A 65 -11.66 -6.35 -9.80
N TRP A 66 -11.63 -5.06 -9.43
CA TRP A 66 -10.41 -4.38 -9.03
C TRP A 66 -9.79 -4.97 -7.75
N MET A 67 -10.59 -5.35 -6.75
CA MET A 67 -10.10 -5.99 -5.53
C MET A 67 -9.36 -7.31 -5.84
N ALA A 68 -9.85 -8.08 -6.81
CA ALA A 68 -9.20 -9.32 -7.23
C ALA A 68 -7.80 -9.07 -7.83
N THR A 69 -7.53 -7.89 -8.40
CA THR A 69 -6.18 -7.55 -8.92
C THR A 69 -5.17 -7.28 -7.80
N LYS A 70 -5.57 -7.28 -6.53
CA LYS A 70 -4.66 -7.13 -5.38
C LYS A 70 -3.96 -8.42 -4.99
N ILE A 71 -4.41 -9.54 -5.53
CA ILE A 71 -3.76 -10.83 -5.36
C ILE A 71 -2.51 -10.86 -6.23
N PHE A 72 -1.37 -11.19 -5.63
CA PHE A 72 -0.10 -11.32 -6.33
C PHE A 72 -0.13 -12.58 -7.21
N THR A 73 0.05 -12.35 -8.51
CA THR A 73 0.16 -13.40 -9.54
C THR A 73 1.59 -13.56 -10.06
N ALA A 74 2.54 -12.76 -9.55
CA ALA A 74 3.95 -12.79 -9.91
C ALA A 74 4.79 -12.45 -8.68
N GLY A 75 6.00 -13.01 -8.59
CA GLY A 75 6.89 -12.90 -7.43
C GLY A 75 7.36 -14.27 -6.93
N PRO A 76 7.99 -14.32 -5.75
CA PRO A 76 8.35 -15.59 -5.10
C PRO A 76 7.11 -16.46 -4.82
N GLU A 77 7.32 -17.78 -4.77
CA GLU A 77 6.26 -18.75 -4.47
C GLU A 77 5.54 -18.45 -3.14
N SER A 78 6.28 -17.96 -2.14
CA SER A 78 5.77 -17.60 -0.80
C SER A 78 4.73 -16.46 -0.79
N VAL A 79 4.56 -15.73 -1.89
CA VAL A 79 3.57 -14.64 -1.99
C VAL A 79 2.49 -14.88 -3.04
N LEU A 80 2.61 -15.90 -3.89
CA LEU A 80 1.61 -16.16 -4.94
C LEU A 80 0.26 -16.49 -4.30
N GLY A 81 -0.81 -15.88 -4.82
CA GLY A 81 -2.16 -16.04 -4.24
C GLY A 81 -2.38 -15.25 -2.94
N ARG A 82 -1.38 -14.48 -2.46
CA ARG A 82 -1.50 -13.58 -1.31
C ARG A 82 -1.76 -12.15 -1.77
N HIS A 83 -2.15 -11.29 -0.86
CA HIS A 83 -2.14 -9.83 -1.04
C HIS A 83 -1.49 -9.20 0.18
N PHE A 84 -1.18 -7.90 0.12
CA PHE A 84 -0.83 -7.10 1.30
C PHE A 84 -1.62 -5.79 1.23
N THR A 85 -2.94 -5.92 1.26
CA THR A 85 -3.91 -4.82 1.11
C THR A 85 -4.80 -4.76 2.33
N TYR A 86 -4.90 -3.57 2.91
CA TYR A 86 -5.65 -3.29 4.11
C TYR A 86 -6.71 -2.22 3.83
N VAL A 87 -7.89 -2.38 4.41
CA VAL A 87 -8.87 -1.30 4.52
C VAL A 87 -8.64 -0.52 5.82
N LEU A 88 -8.91 0.78 5.79
CA LEU A 88 -8.71 1.69 6.91
C LEU A 88 -10.07 1.99 7.55
N ILE A 89 -10.14 1.80 8.87
CA ILE A 89 -11.31 2.13 9.67
C ILE A 89 -10.85 3.03 10.81
N GLU A 90 -11.60 4.10 11.10
CA GLU A 90 -11.33 4.94 12.25
C GLU A 90 -11.54 4.16 13.55
N ARG A 91 -10.59 4.31 14.47
CA ARG A 91 -10.62 3.78 15.82
C ARG A 91 -11.00 4.92 16.77
N GLU A 92 -12.15 4.81 17.42
CA GLU A 92 -12.50 5.61 18.60
C GLU A 92 -12.08 4.83 19.83
N GLN A 93 -11.09 5.29 20.62
CA GLN A 93 -10.53 4.62 21.82
C GLN A 93 -11.33 3.40 22.32
N TRP A 94 -11.10 2.27 21.65
CA TRP A 94 -11.59 0.97 22.10
C TRP A 94 -10.76 0.68 23.33
N GLU A 95 -11.42 0.43 24.47
CA GLU A 95 -10.79 0.01 25.73
C GLU A 95 -9.62 -0.96 25.47
N ASP A 96 -8.65 -1.01 26.38
CA ASP A 96 -7.26 -1.53 26.28
C ASP A 96 -6.97 -2.86 25.53
N GLU A 97 -7.98 -3.53 24.98
CA GLU A 97 -7.86 -4.64 24.05
C GLU A 97 -8.02 -4.24 22.57
N VAL A 98 -7.33 -5.01 21.72
CA VAL A 98 -7.48 -4.98 20.26
C VAL A 98 -8.82 -5.62 19.89
N GLN A 99 -9.89 -4.87 19.98
CA GLN A 99 -11.19 -5.30 19.49
C GLN A 99 -11.38 -4.86 18.03
N PRO A 100 -11.86 -5.76 17.13
CA PRO A 100 -12.22 -5.38 15.77
C PRO A 100 -13.33 -4.32 15.76
N PRO A 101 -13.31 -3.37 14.82
CA PRO A 101 -14.40 -2.40 14.68
C PRO A 101 -15.75 -3.10 14.43
N PRO A 102 -16.89 -2.48 14.79
CA PRO A 102 -18.20 -3.03 14.54
C PRO A 102 -18.38 -3.09 13.01
N ALA A 103 -19.17 -4.06 12.54
CA ALA A 103 -19.40 -4.25 11.11
C ALA A 103 -19.96 -3.00 10.40
N GLU A 104 -20.60 -2.10 11.15
CA GLU A 104 -21.22 -0.86 10.66
C GLU A 104 -20.23 0.29 10.42
N LYS A 105 -19.00 0.24 10.98
CA LYS A 105 -18.04 1.32 10.78
C LYS A 105 -17.58 1.35 9.32
N GLN A 106 -17.67 2.53 8.72
CA GLN A 106 -17.36 2.75 7.32
C GLN A 106 -15.85 2.59 7.03
N VAL A 107 -15.54 1.98 5.89
CA VAL A 107 -14.19 2.00 5.30
C VAL A 107 -13.88 3.41 4.82
N ILE A 108 -12.85 4.04 5.40
CA ILE A 108 -12.45 5.40 5.06
C ILE A 108 -11.32 5.47 4.02
N GLY A 109 -10.75 4.31 3.66
CA GLY A 109 -9.63 4.22 2.73
C GLY A 109 -9.10 2.80 2.59
N TYR A 110 -8.09 2.63 1.74
CA TYR A 110 -7.27 1.43 1.67
C TYR A 110 -5.79 1.80 1.52
N MET A 111 -4.90 0.90 1.93
CA MET A 111 -3.45 0.99 1.80
C MET A 111 -2.90 -0.38 1.44
N SER A 112 -1.99 -0.44 0.46
CA SER A 112 -1.51 -1.70 -0.08
C SER A 112 -0.07 -1.67 -0.55
N ILE A 113 0.55 -2.85 -0.54
CA ILE A 113 1.56 -3.20 -1.55
C ILE A 113 0.77 -3.79 -2.73
N ASN A 114 0.71 -3.07 -3.85
CA ASN A 114 -0.06 -3.44 -5.04
C ASN A 114 0.53 -4.61 -5.80
N GLN A 115 1.86 -4.69 -5.81
CA GLN A 115 2.63 -5.71 -6.52
C GLN A 115 3.98 -5.89 -5.82
N ILE A 116 4.59 -7.06 -6.01
CA ILE A 116 5.95 -7.34 -5.53
C ILE A 116 6.97 -7.44 -6.67
N TYR A 117 6.51 -7.69 -7.89
CA TYR A 117 7.34 -7.85 -9.07
C TYR A 117 7.00 -6.76 -10.09
N PRO A 118 8.00 -6.06 -10.68
CA PRO A 118 9.43 -6.26 -10.51
C PRO A 118 10.01 -5.74 -9.18
N SER A 119 9.21 -5.01 -8.38
CA SER A 119 9.56 -4.53 -7.04
C SER A 119 8.29 -4.23 -6.22
N PRO A 120 8.36 -4.20 -4.87
CA PRO A 120 7.25 -3.78 -4.02
C PRO A 120 6.77 -2.35 -4.31
N GLU A 121 5.48 -2.18 -4.60
CA GLU A 121 4.89 -0.87 -4.89
C GLU A 121 3.76 -0.51 -3.92
N ILE A 122 3.85 0.65 -3.28
CA ILE A 122 2.78 1.21 -2.45
C ILE A 122 1.67 1.78 -3.32
N GLY A 123 0.43 1.49 -2.95
CA GLY A 123 -0.77 2.15 -3.48
C GLY A 123 -1.80 2.40 -2.39
N TYR A 124 -2.53 3.49 -2.49
CA TYR A 124 -3.60 3.80 -1.54
C TYR A 124 -4.63 4.77 -2.11
N SER A 125 -5.78 4.83 -1.45
CA SER A 125 -6.75 5.89 -1.64
C SER A 125 -7.50 6.12 -0.34
N ILE A 126 -7.88 7.37 -0.09
CA ILE A 126 -8.63 7.80 1.09
C ILE A 126 -9.91 8.47 0.58
N HIS A 127 -11.02 8.25 1.27
CA HIS A 127 -12.27 8.95 0.99
C HIS A 127 -12.08 10.48 1.19
N PRO A 128 -12.61 11.34 0.29
CA PRO A 128 -12.33 12.78 0.34
C PRO A 128 -12.63 13.49 1.66
N ASP A 129 -13.70 13.09 2.36
CA ASP A 129 -14.06 13.62 3.69
C ASP A 129 -12.98 13.41 4.76
N TYR A 130 -11.99 12.56 4.47
CA TYR A 130 -10.89 12.20 5.36
C TYR A 130 -9.53 12.73 4.88
N TRP A 131 -9.50 13.50 3.78
CA TRP A 131 -8.30 14.17 3.31
C TRP A 131 -7.84 15.28 4.26
N GLY A 132 -6.54 15.58 4.24
CA GLY A 132 -5.95 16.65 5.07
C GLY A 132 -5.87 16.32 6.57
N LYS A 133 -6.43 15.21 7.05
CA LYS A 133 -6.46 14.81 8.47
C LYS A 133 -5.26 13.96 8.92
N GLY A 134 -4.33 13.66 8.00
CA GLY A 134 -3.12 12.89 8.28
C GLY A 134 -3.27 11.36 8.29
N TYR A 135 -4.46 10.83 7.99
CA TYR A 135 -4.70 9.37 8.02
C TYR A 135 -3.84 8.58 7.03
N ALA A 136 -3.60 9.10 5.82
CA ALA A 136 -2.74 8.42 4.85
C ALA A 136 -1.30 8.24 5.35
N THR A 137 -0.74 9.27 6.01
CA THR A 137 0.62 9.21 6.60
C THR A 137 0.67 8.17 7.71
N GLU A 138 -0.28 8.21 8.66
CA GLU A 138 -0.35 7.25 9.77
C GLU A 138 -0.51 5.81 9.27
N ALA A 139 -1.40 5.59 8.29
CA ALA A 139 -1.63 4.29 7.69
C ALA A 139 -0.38 3.77 6.96
N LEU A 140 0.32 4.63 6.21
CA LEU A 140 1.53 4.25 5.49
C LEU A 140 2.66 3.89 6.46
N GLU A 141 2.86 4.65 7.53
CA GLU A 141 3.83 4.30 8.58
C GLU A 141 3.53 2.94 9.23
N GLY A 142 2.26 2.67 9.52
CA GLY A 142 1.82 1.37 10.04
C GLY A 142 2.08 0.23 9.05
N LEU A 143 1.71 0.42 7.79
CA LEU A 143 1.93 -0.55 6.71
C LEU A 143 3.42 -0.87 6.55
N LEU A 144 4.29 0.15 6.49
CA LEU A 144 5.73 -0.04 6.33
C LEU A 144 6.34 -0.79 7.50
N LYS A 145 5.96 -0.45 8.74
CA LYS A 145 6.40 -1.18 9.94
C LYS A 145 6.01 -2.66 9.87
N ALA A 146 4.80 -2.97 9.41
CA ALA A 146 4.35 -4.35 9.23
C ALA A 146 5.10 -5.04 8.09
N TRP A 147 5.25 -4.37 6.95
CA TRP A 147 5.96 -4.87 5.78
C TRP A 147 7.39 -5.27 6.12
N TRP A 148 8.16 -4.40 6.79
CA TRP A 148 9.56 -4.67 7.16
C TRP A 148 9.72 -5.75 8.24
N LYS A 149 8.66 -6.07 9.00
CA LYS A 149 8.67 -7.16 9.98
C LYS A 149 8.39 -8.53 9.39
N LEU A 150 7.89 -8.61 8.15
CA LEU A 150 7.63 -9.92 7.53
C LEU A 150 8.94 -10.72 7.39
N PRO A 151 8.91 -12.06 7.52
CA PRO A 151 10.09 -12.89 7.33
C PRO A 151 10.67 -12.71 5.92
N ARG A 152 11.99 -12.47 5.83
CA ARG A 152 12.75 -12.53 4.58
C ARG A 152 13.52 -13.84 4.52
N GLN A 153 13.53 -14.49 3.36
CA GLN A 153 14.51 -15.54 3.10
C GLN A 153 15.84 -14.89 2.68
N PRO A 154 16.98 -15.51 3.01
CA PRO A 154 18.27 -15.05 2.52
C PRO A 154 18.23 -14.95 1.00
N GLN A 155 18.58 -13.79 0.46
CA GLN A 155 18.82 -13.71 -0.97
C GLN A 155 20.12 -14.45 -1.25
N ASN A 156 20.10 -15.41 -2.16
CA ASN A 156 21.32 -15.76 -2.87
C ASN A 156 21.77 -14.46 -3.54
N SER A 157 22.98 -13.98 -3.21
CA SER A 157 23.62 -12.79 -3.76
C SER A 157 23.18 -12.57 -5.20
N ALA A 158 22.57 -11.41 -5.48
CA ALA A 158 22.04 -11.10 -6.80
C ALA A 158 23.08 -11.37 -7.88
N GLU A 159 22.70 -12.09 -8.94
CA GLU A 159 23.60 -12.37 -10.09
C GLU A 159 24.07 -11.08 -10.79
N ASP A 160 23.46 -9.92 -10.49
CA ASP A 160 23.81 -8.60 -11.00
C ASP A 160 24.78 -7.80 -10.11
N GLY A 161 25.20 -8.34 -8.96
CA GLY A 161 26.13 -7.67 -8.05
C GLY A 161 25.57 -6.43 -7.33
N SER A 162 24.25 -6.24 -7.29
CA SER A 162 23.65 -5.13 -6.54
C SER A 162 23.72 -5.36 -5.02
N GLU A 163 24.75 -4.79 -4.39
CA GLU A 163 24.88 -4.63 -2.93
C GLU A 163 23.91 -3.54 -2.39
N GLY A 164 22.61 -3.69 -2.68
CA GLY A 164 21.58 -2.71 -2.32
C GLY A 164 20.76 -3.10 -1.10
N THR A 165 20.43 -2.13 -0.24
CA THR A 165 19.36 -2.28 0.76
C THR A 165 18.01 -2.49 0.05
N GLU A 166 17.18 -3.44 0.52
CA GLU A 166 15.81 -3.66 0.00
C GLU A 166 15.03 -2.34 0.01
N LYS A 167 14.25 -2.04 -1.03
CA LYS A 167 13.42 -0.83 -1.14
C LYS A 167 11.96 -1.16 -1.38
N VAL A 168 11.10 -0.21 -1.06
CA VAL A 168 9.72 -0.11 -1.57
C VAL A 168 9.59 1.13 -2.42
N PHE A 169 8.75 1.06 -3.45
CA PHE A 169 8.54 2.14 -4.40
C PHE A 169 7.11 2.66 -4.35
N ALA A 170 6.90 3.85 -4.89
CA ALA A 170 5.57 4.37 -5.17
C ALA A 170 5.59 5.20 -6.45
N LEU A 171 4.53 5.10 -7.25
CA LEU A 171 4.28 6.00 -8.35
C LEU A 171 3.19 6.99 -7.97
N CYS A 172 3.44 8.26 -8.25
CA CYS A 172 2.51 9.33 -7.93
C CYS A 172 2.57 10.39 -9.03
N GLU A 173 1.42 10.81 -9.54
CA GLU A 173 1.37 11.97 -10.43
C GLU A 173 1.99 13.20 -9.76
N LYS A 174 2.83 13.92 -10.51
CA LYS A 174 3.54 15.12 -10.03
C LYS A 174 2.58 16.20 -9.52
N ILE A 175 1.38 16.27 -10.07
CA ILE A 175 0.33 17.21 -9.65
C ILE A 175 -0.37 16.79 -8.34
N ASN A 176 -0.23 15.53 -7.91
CA ASN A 176 -0.84 15.02 -6.69
C ASN A 176 0.00 15.42 -5.46
N ALA A 177 -0.15 16.69 -5.07
CA ALA A 177 0.53 17.26 -3.92
C ALA A 177 0.18 16.56 -2.59
N GLY A 178 -1.03 15.99 -2.48
CA GLY A 178 -1.46 15.24 -1.30
C GLY A 178 -0.60 14.01 -1.08
N SER A 179 -0.48 13.17 -2.10
CA SER A 179 0.33 11.96 -2.04
C SER A 179 1.82 12.24 -1.96
N SER A 180 2.31 13.27 -2.65
CA SER A 180 3.72 13.71 -2.54
C SER A 180 4.08 14.10 -1.10
N LYS A 181 3.19 14.83 -0.39
CA LYS A 181 3.40 15.18 1.02
C LYS A 181 3.38 13.96 1.94
N VAL A 182 2.50 12.98 1.69
CA VAL A 182 2.45 11.72 2.46
C VAL A 182 3.76 10.96 2.29
N LEU A 183 4.20 10.74 1.05
CA LEU A 183 5.43 10.00 0.74
C LEU A 183 6.66 10.67 1.36
N SER A 184 6.79 12.00 1.22
CA SER A 184 7.89 12.75 1.83
C SER A 184 7.91 12.64 3.36
N LYS A 185 6.74 12.73 4.03
CA LYS A 185 6.64 12.58 5.49
C LYS A 185 7.04 11.18 5.96
N CYS A 186 6.77 10.15 5.14
CA CYS A 186 7.18 8.78 5.42
C CYS A 186 8.61 8.45 4.97
N GLY A 187 9.41 9.46 4.60
CA GLY A 187 10.83 9.31 4.30
C GLY A 187 11.14 8.87 2.86
N PHE A 188 10.14 8.79 1.97
CA PHE A 188 10.41 8.49 0.57
C PHE A 188 11.14 9.66 -0.11
N ARG A 189 12.02 9.33 -1.05
CA ARG A 189 12.69 10.30 -1.93
C ARG A 189 12.31 10.07 -3.38
N VAL A 190 12.19 11.14 -4.15
CA VAL A 190 12.02 11.06 -5.60
C VAL A 190 13.35 10.66 -6.23
N ILE A 191 13.32 9.64 -7.08
CA ILE A 191 14.51 9.18 -7.83
C ILE A 191 14.39 9.37 -9.33
N LYS A 192 13.17 9.52 -9.86
CA LYS A 192 12.94 9.70 -11.28
C LYS A 192 11.62 10.41 -11.54
N GLN A 193 11.60 11.26 -12.55
CA GLN A 193 10.40 11.80 -13.16
C GLN A 193 10.26 11.20 -14.56
N MET A 194 9.05 10.79 -14.94
CA MET A 194 8.79 10.21 -16.26
C MET A 194 7.38 10.52 -16.76
N GLY A 195 7.21 10.56 -18.08
CA GLY A 195 5.89 10.61 -18.69
C GLY A 195 5.27 9.21 -18.76
N TYR A 196 3.96 9.13 -18.52
CA TYR A 196 3.15 7.94 -18.76
C TYR A 196 1.79 8.36 -19.30
N ASP A 197 1.51 7.98 -20.55
CA ASP A 197 0.38 8.53 -21.31
C ASP A 197 0.42 10.07 -21.34
N GLU A 198 -0.64 10.75 -20.90
CA GLU A 198 -0.70 12.23 -20.81
C GLU A 198 -0.17 12.78 -19.48
N ASP A 199 0.29 11.93 -18.55
CA ASP A 199 0.62 12.30 -17.19
C ASP A 199 2.13 12.38 -16.91
N GLU A 200 2.52 13.31 -16.03
CA GLU A 200 3.86 13.32 -15.43
C GLU A 200 3.85 12.57 -14.10
N LEU A 201 4.62 11.47 -14.01
CA LEU A 201 4.78 10.66 -12.81
C LEU A 201 6.11 10.93 -12.11
N LEU A 202 6.08 10.91 -10.79
CA LEU A 202 7.23 10.81 -9.91
C LEU A 202 7.35 9.38 -9.40
N LEU A 203 8.54 8.79 -9.56
CA LEU A 203 8.94 7.54 -8.93
C LEU A 203 9.63 7.86 -7.61
N TRP A 204 9.06 7.33 -6.54
CA TRP A 204 9.55 7.46 -5.18
C TRP A 204 10.14 6.14 -4.71
N GLU A 205 11.17 6.20 -3.88
CA GLU A 205 11.73 5.03 -3.19
C GLU A 205 11.90 5.30 -1.70
N LEU A 206 11.83 4.22 -0.91
CA LEU A 206 12.21 4.19 0.50
C LEU A 206 13.04 2.93 0.74
N GLU A 207 14.25 3.11 1.26
CA GLU A 207 15.12 2.02 1.69
C GLU A 207 14.60 1.39 2.99
N ALA A 208 14.74 0.07 3.11
CA ALA A 208 14.47 -0.65 4.32
C ALA A 208 15.33 -0.08 5.45
N PRO A 209 14.77 0.04 6.67
CA PRO A 209 15.54 0.54 7.80
C PRO A 209 16.72 -0.40 8.07
N VAL A 210 17.88 0.18 8.39
CA VAL A 210 19.01 -0.60 8.90
C VAL A 210 18.58 -1.19 10.25
N LEU A 211 18.24 -2.47 10.25
CA LEU A 211 17.97 -3.21 11.48
C LEU A 211 19.29 -3.28 12.25
N LYS A 212 19.46 -2.40 13.24
CA LYS A 212 20.49 -2.61 14.26
C LYS A 212 20.09 -3.90 14.97
N HIS A 213 20.81 -4.98 14.72
CA HIS A 213 20.73 -6.17 15.55
C HIS A 213 21.08 -5.73 16.98
N THR A 214 20.07 -5.54 17.82
CA THR A 214 20.29 -5.63 19.26
C THR A 214 20.57 -7.11 19.51
N CYS A 215 21.85 -7.46 19.66
CA CYS A 215 22.22 -8.75 20.24
C CYS A 215 21.43 -8.92 21.56
N PRO A 216 20.87 -10.11 21.81
CA PRO A 216 20.25 -10.42 23.09
C PRO A 216 21.24 -10.32 24.25
#